data_AF-A0A6G3X436-F1
#
_entry.id   AF-A0A6G3X436-F1
#
_cell.length_a   1.000
_cell.length_b   1.000
_cell.length_c   1.000
_cell.angle_alpha   90.00
_cell.angle_beta   90.00
_cell.angle_gamma   90.00
#
_symmetry.space_group_name_H-M   'P 1'
#
loop_
_entity.id
_entity.type
_entity.pdbx_description
1 polymer ?
#
loop_
_entity_poly.entity_id
_entity_poly.type
_entity_poly.pdbx_seq_one_letter_code
_entity_poly.pdbx_strand_id
1 'polypeptide(L)' 'RWVPIVPDEARTFGMESLFPSAGIYSPLGQTYDPVDRDQLMYYKEAKDGQILNEGITEAGAMADFIAASTSYATHGEA' A
#
# COMPACT_ATOMS: atom_id res chain seq x y z
N ARG A 1 -6.82 -4.09 13.29
CA ARG A 1 -6.50 -4.19 11.84
C ARG A 1 -5.25 -3.37 11.55
N TRP A 2 -4.59 -3.54 10.41
CA TRP A 2 -3.40 -2.75 10.06
C TRP A 2 -3.50 -2.29 8.60
N VAL A 3 -3.11 -1.05 8.33
CA VAL A 3 -3.14 -0.42 7.00
C VAL A 3 -1.77 0.24 6.78
N PRO A 4 -0.82 -0.43 6.10
CA PRO A 4 0.45 0.17 5.73
C PRO A 4 0.23 1.27 4.69
N ILE A 5 0.76 2.46 4.95
CA ILE A 5 0.64 3.62 4.06
C ILE A 5 2.06 4.12 3.80
N VAL A 6 2.39 4.36 2.53
CA VAL A 6 3.73 4.82 2.13
C VAL A 6 3.66 5.84 1.00
N PRO A 7 4.32 7.00 1.13
CA PRO A 7 4.48 7.95 0.04
C PRO A 7 5.72 7.58 -0.80
N ASP A 8 5.59 6.59 -1.70
CA ASP A 8 6.63 6.06 -2.61
C ASP A 8 7.83 5.34 -1.94
N GLU A 9 8.45 5.91 -0.90
CA GLU A 9 9.76 5.55 -0.33
C GLU A 9 9.83 4.19 0.44
N ALA A 10 8.97 3.22 0.11
CA ALA A 10 8.88 1.93 0.76
C ALA A 10 10.21 1.17 0.86
N ARG A 11 11.02 1.19 -0.21
CA ARG A 11 12.34 0.53 -0.24
C ARG A 11 13.36 1.21 0.66
N THR A 12 13.28 2.54 0.79
CA THR A 12 14.16 3.30 1.69
C THR A 12 13.96 2.85 3.14
N PHE A 13 12.72 2.48 3.50
CA PHE A 13 12.34 2.03 4.83
C PHE A 13 12.31 0.50 4.99
N GLY A 14 12.75 -0.29 4.00
CA GLY A 14 12.78 -1.76 4.08
C GLY A 14 11.40 -2.43 4.04
N MET A 15 10.38 -1.74 3.54
CA MET A 15 8.99 -2.22 3.49
C MET A 15 8.72 -3.16 2.30
N GLU A 16 9.66 -3.33 1.37
CA GLU A 16 9.51 -4.16 0.17
C GLU A 16 9.28 -5.64 0.46
N SER A 17 9.67 -6.10 1.66
CA SER A 17 9.38 -7.44 2.16
C SER A 17 7.87 -7.73 2.29
N LEU A 18 7.04 -6.68 2.38
CA LEU A 18 5.59 -6.79 2.47
C LEU A 18 4.93 -6.94 1.10
N PHE A 19 5.59 -6.58 0.00
CA PHE A 19 4.93 -6.53 -1.32
C PHE A 19 4.42 -7.89 -1.81
N PRO A 20 5.19 -9.00 -1.73
CA PRO A 20 4.71 -10.27 -2.27
C PRO A 20 3.54 -10.86 -1.48
N SER A 21 3.49 -10.58 -0.17
CA SER A 21 2.51 -11.15 0.76
C SER A 21 1.27 -10.29 0.93
N ALA A 22 1.45 -8.99 1.21
CA ALA A 22 0.37 -8.05 1.49
C ALA A 22 -0.16 -7.36 0.23
N GLY A 23 0.67 -7.20 -0.81
CA GLY A 23 0.30 -6.55 -2.06
C GLY A 23 0.04 -5.05 -1.92
N ILE A 24 0.24 -4.32 -3.02
CA ILE A 24 -0.12 -2.91 -3.14
C ILE A 24 -1.56 -2.83 -3.65
N TYR A 25 -2.39 -2.05 -2.97
CA TYR A 25 -3.76 -1.82 -3.40
C TYR A 25 -3.78 -1.06 -4.73
N SER A 26 -4.47 -1.63 -5.71
CA SER A 26 -4.74 -0.99 -6.99
C SER A 26 -6.15 -1.41 -7.43
N PRO A 27 -7.12 -0.50 -7.56
CA PRO A 27 -8.49 -0.86 -7.93
C PRO A 27 -8.58 -1.51 -9.32
N LEU A 28 -7.59 -1.27 -10.18
CA LEU A 28 -7.47 -1.88 -11.50
C LEU A 28 -6.71 -3.22 -11.45
N GLY A 29 -6.01 -3.51 -10.36
CA GLY A 29 -5.07 -4.62 -10.23
C GLY A 29 -3.81 -4.42 -11.06
N GLN A 30 -2.94 -5.44 -11.09
CA GLN A 30 -1.74 -5.43 -11.92
C GLN A 30 -2.10 -5.42 -13.42
N THR A 31 -1.87 -4.30 -14.10
CA THR A 31 -2.18 -4.11 -15.53
C THR A 31 -0.94 -4.19 -16.45
N TYR A 32 0.23 -4.37 -15.87
CA TYR A 32 1.52 -4.40 -16.56
C TYR A 32 2.45 -5.41 -15.90
N ASP A 33 3.43 -5.91 -16.64
CA ASP A 33 4.43 -6.81 -16.06
C ASP A 33 5.44 -6.02 -15.20
N PRO A 34 5.60 -6.38 -13.91
CA PRO A 34 6.56 -5.70 -13.05
C PRO A 34 7.99 -5.83 -13.57
N VAL A 35 8.73 -4.73 -13.56
CA VAL A 35 10.15 -4.71 -13.97
C VAL A 35 11.00 -5.58 -13.05
N ASP A 36 10.61 -5.72 -11.80
CA ASP A 36 11.28 -6.49 -10.78
C ASP A 36 10.67 -7.88 -10.56
N ARG A 37 9.82 -8.38 -11.46
CA ARG A 37 9.12 -9.68 -11.34
C ARG A 37 10.02 -10.89 -11.04
N ASP A 38 11.29 -10.82 -11.47
CA ASP A 38 12.29 -11.88 -11.26
C ASP A 38 13.03 -11.74 -9.93
N GLN A 39 12.76 -10.68 -9.16
CA GLN A 39 13.32 -10.44 -7.84
C GLN A 39 12.44 -11.10 -6.77
N LEU A 40 13.05 -11.54 -5.67
CA LEU A 40 12.33 -12.15 -4.54
C LEU A 40 11.30 -11.19 -3.91
N MET A 41 11.60 -9.90 -3.89
CA MET A 41 10.75 -8.85 -3.30
C MET A 41 10.16 -7.97 -4.40
N TYR A 42 9.59 -8.61 -5.43
CA TYR A 42 8.90 -7.91 -6.52
C TYR A 42 7.64 -7.21 -6.01
N TYR A 43 7.31 -6.05 -6.58
CA TYR A 43 6.02 -5.43 -6.28
C TYR A 43 4.88 -6.16 -6.97
N LYS A 44 3.75 -6.24 -6.28
CA LYS A 44 2.52 -6.84 -6.79
C LYS A 44 1.37 -5.90 -6.50
N GLU A 45 0.73 -5.39 -7.54
CA GLU A 45 -0.54 -4.69 -7.42
C GLU A 45 -1.70 -5.66 -7.43
N ALA A 46 -2.67 -5.43 -6.55
CA ALA A 46 -3.86 -6.26 -6.45
C ALA A 46 -5.07 -5.44 -6.01
N LYS A 47 -6.26 -5.85 -6.44
CA LYS A 47 -7.53 -5.20 -6.02
C LYS A 47 -7.82 -5.37 -4.54
N ASP A 48 -7.24 -6.40 -3.94
CA ASP A 48 -7.29 -6.77 -2.53
C ASP A 48 -5.95 -6.57 -1.83
N GLY A 49 -5.05 -5.75 -2.41
CA GLY A 49 -3.79 -5.37 -1.76
C GLY A 49 -4.05 -4.59 -0.46
N GLN A 50 -3.19 -4.79 0.54
CA GLN A 50 -3.32 -4.17 1.86
C GLN A 50 -2.52 -2.86 1.98
N ILE A 51 -1.48 -2.69 1.18
CA ILE A 51 -0.57 -1.52 1.25
C ILE A 51 -1.13 -0.40 0.39
N LEU A 52 -1.32 0.78 0.96
CA LEU A 52 -1.61 2.01 0.23
C LEU A 52 -0.30 2.69 -0.15
N ASN A 53 -0.01 2.77 -1.45
CA ASN A 53 1.11 3.54 -1.98
C ASN A 53 0.57 4.76 -2.72
N GLU A 54 0.77 5.93 -2.12
CA GLU A 54 0.23 7.20 -2.63
C GLU A 54 1.17 7.89 -3.64
N GLY A 55 2.39 7.37 -3.82
CA GLY A 55 3.43 8.06 -4.61
C GLY A 55 3.99 9.28 -3.88
N ILE A 56 4.50 10.27 -4.63
CA ILE A 56 5.14 11.49 -4.08
C ILE A 56 4.07 12.49 -3.62
N THR A 57 3.31 12.10 -2.60
CA THR A 57 2.27 12.93 -1.97
C THR A 57 2.10 12.56 -0.50
N GLU A 58 2.92 13.18 0.34
CA GLU A 58 2.86 13.01 1.79
C GLU A 58 1.54 13.53 2.37
N ALA A 59 0.95 14.55 1.74
CA ALA A 59 -0.37 15.05 2.12
C ALA A 59 -1.48 14.03 1.84
N GLY A 60 -1.42 13.30 0.72
CA GLY A 60 -2.33 12.19 0.42
C GLY A 60 -2.15 11.05 1.42
N ALA A 61 -0.92 10.61 1.66
CA ALA A 61 -0.60 9.59 2.66
C ALA A 61 -1.10 9.96 4.07
N MET A 62 -1.00 11.23 4.47
CA MET A 62 -1.54 11.70 5.74
C MET A 62 -3.08 11.71 5.76
N ALA A 63 -3.72 12.06 4.65
CA ALA A 63 -5.18 11.99 4.54
C ALA A 63 -5.68 10.56 4.69
N ASP A 64 -5.03 9.59 4.03
CA ASP A 64 -5.32 8.17 4.19
C ASP A 64 -5.08 7.70 5.62
N PHE A 65 -4.00 8.14 6.25
CA PHE A 65 -3.70 7.81 7.64
C PHE A 65 -4.81 8.30 8.57
N ILE A 66 -5.30 9.53 8.40
CA ILE A 66 -6.41 10.08 9.17
C ILE A 66 -7.69 9.26 8.92
N ALA A 67 -8.01 8.93 7.66
CA ALA A 67 -9.18 8.15 7.31
C ALA A 67 -9.13 6.75 7.95
N ALA A 68 -8.01 6.05 7.82
CA ALA A 68 -7.79 4.73 8.44
C ALA A 68 -7.86 4.81 9.97
N SER A 69 -7.21 5.80 10.58
CA SER A 69 -7.14 5.95 12.05
C SER A 69 -8.46 6.36 12.69
N THR A 70 -9.38 6.97 11.93
CA THR A 70 -10.71 7.38 12.41
C THR A 70 -11.84 6.45 11.99
N SER A 71 -11.53 5.38 11.25
CA SER A 71 -12.50 4.39 10.75
C SER A 71 -13.36 3.74 11.85
N TYR A 72 -12.81 3.58 13.05
CA TYR A 72 -13.54 3.08 14.22
C TYR A 72 -14.74 3.97 14.60
N ALA A 73 -14.61 5.28 14.41
CA ALA A 73 -15.66 6.25 14.73
C ALA A 73 -16.59 6.49 13.55
N THR A 74 -16.05 6.56 12.32
CA THR A 74 -16.83 6.90 11.12
C THR A 74 -17.60 5.71 10.55
N HIS A 75 -17.04 4.50 10.66
CA HIS A 75 -17.61 3.27 10.08
C HIS A 75 -17.92 2.19 11.13
N GLY A 76 -17.58 2.41 12.41
CA GLY A 76 -17.79 1.40 13.46
C GLY A 76 -16.79 0.24 13.41
N GLU A 77 -15.66 0.42 12.71
CA GLU A 77 -14.65 -0.61 12.49
C GLU A 77 -13.56 -0.55 13.59
N ALA A 78 -13.74 -1.33 14.66
CA ALA A 78 -12.77 -1.47 15.76
C ALA A 78 -11.62 -2.45 15.43
#